data_AF-A0A7K3WU53-F1
#
_entry.id   AF-A0A7K3WU53-F1
#
_cell.length_a   1.000
_cell.length_b   1.000
_cell.length_c   1.000
_cell.angle_alpha   90.00
_cell.angle_beta   90.00
_cell.angle_gamma   90.00
#
_symmetry.space_group_name_H-M   'P 1'
#
loop_
_entity.id
_entity.type
_entity.pdbx_description
1 polymer ?
#
loop_
_entity_poly.entity_id
_entity_poly.type
_entity_poly.pdbx_seq_one_letter_code
_entity_poly.pdbx_strand_id
1 'polypeptide(L)'
;MKPFYSLSLITLLCSLLLSSCAFHNGNMTGNASLSTRNFEIKTIVMGTAKTSHVFGIGGLKKQALVYEAKKDLYRSYPLSEGQAFANISVDFKRSYFFIVNTTVATITADVVEFKEGSYDNIQTGFQQLIEYKSDSTAYSSRPFKTDQVVALFEHNTLIPVRIVADINTKKDQYIVEYVDPSNGTLKSIKPDELFIISNNELSDNFKFKIGDEVKASTSGYSIVLAVGIEYLIIKSKFKTYKAKSAFMSKISQ
;
A
#
# COMPACT_ATOMS: atom_id res chain seq x y z
N MET A 1 -58.79 -11.56 5.92
CA MET A 1 -57.52 -11.81 5.20
C MET A 1 -56.61 -10.61 5.41
N LYS A 2 -55.54 -10.72 6.21
CA LYS A 2 -54.63 -9.60 6.49
C LYS A 2 -53.66 -9.43 5.31
N PRO A 3 -53.33 -8.21 4.88
CA PRO A 3 -52.54 -7.99 3.67
C PRO A 3 -51.06 -8.30 3.95
N PHE A 4 -50.67 -9.57 3.79
CA PHE A 4 -49.27 -10.00 3.87
C PHE A 4 -48.37 -9.25 2.87
N TYR A 5 -48.94 -8.73 1.78
CA TYR A 5 -48.25 -7.91 0.78
C TYR A 5 -47.83 -6.53 1.29
N SER A 6 -48.49 -5.98 2.32
CA SER A 6 -48.22 -4.63 2.84
C SER A 6 -46.88 -4.53 3.58
N LEU A 7 -46.55 -5.52 4.42
CA LEU A 7 -45.31 -5.51 5.21
C LEU A 7 -44.08 -5.78 4.34
N SER A 8 -44.20 -6.66 3.34
CA SER A 8 -43.11 -6.95 2.40
C SER A 8 -42.78 -5.74 1.51
N LEU A 9 -43.78 -4.96 1.09
CA LEU A 9 -43.59 -3.75 0.29
C LEU A 9 -42.90 -2.64 1.08
N ILE A 10 -43.28 -2.46 2.36
CA ILE A 10 -42.64 -1.48 3.25
C ILE A 10 -41.17 -1.85 3.50
N THR A 11 -40.88 -3.15 3.68
CA THR A 11 -39.51 -3.62 3.91
C THR A 11 -38.63 -3.42 2.67
N LEU A 12 -39.16 -3.72 1.47
CA LEU A 12 -38.49 -3.46 0.20
C LEU A 12 -38.24 -1.95 -0.03
N LEU A 13 -39.24 -1.12 0.27
CA LEU A 13 -39.13 0.33 0.18
C LEU A 13 -38.07 0.88 1.17
N CYS A 14 -38.06 0.41 2.42
CA CYS A 14 -37.04 0.78 3.40
C CYS A 14 -35.64 0.38 2.93
N SER A 15 -35.46 -0.81 2.34
CA SER A 15 -34.15 -1.23 1.83
C SER A 15 -33.63 -0.37 0.67
N LEU A 16 -34.52 0.15 -0.18
CA LEU A 16 -34.17 1.10 -1.25
C LEU A 16 -33.83 2.51 -0.71
N LEU A 17 -34.40 2.90 0.44
CA LEU A 17 -34.13 4.19 1.07
C LEU A 17 -32.78 4.22 1.83
N LEU A 18 -32.25 3.05 2.20
CA LEU A 18 -30.97 2.92 2.92
C LEU A 18 -29.75 2.74 2.00
N SER A 19 -29.94 2.56 0.68
CA SER A 19 -28.83 2.44 -0.25
C SER A 19 -28.24 3.81 -0.60
N SER A 20 -27.11 4.17 0.01
CA SER A 20 -26.31 5.32 -0.43
C SER A 20 -25.36 4.90 -1.56
N CYS A 21 -25.45 5.55 -2.72
CA CYS A 21 -24.52 5.33 -3.83
C CYS A 21 -23.45 6.43 -3.85
N ALA A 22 -22.19 6.05 -4.07
CA ALA A 22 -21.09 6.99 -4.27
C ALA A 22 -20.40 6.72 -5.62
N PHE A 23 -20.15 7.78 -6.37
CA PHE A 23 -19.44 7.72 -7.66
C PHE A 23 -18.14 8.52 -7.56
N HIS A 24 -17.05 7.91 -8.05
CA HIS A 24 -15.71 8.46 -8.05
C HIS A 24 -15.24 8.63 -9.50
N ASN A 25 -14.70 9.80 -9.83
CA ASN A 25 -14.05 10.06 -11.11
C ASN A 25 -12.88 11.02 -10.88
N GLY A 26 -11.70 10.66 -11.38
CA GLY A 26 -10.48 11.44 -11.25
C GLY A 26 -9.80 11.67 -12.60
N ASN A 27 -9.17 12.82 -12.77
CA ASN A 27 -8.31 13.14 -13.90
C ASN A 27 -6.99 13.72 -13.41
N MET A 28 -5.87 13.33 -14.03
CA MET A 28 -4.52 13.81 -13.70
C MET A 28 -3.94 14.57 -14.88
N THR A 29 -3.43 15.77 -14.63
CA THR A 29 -2.79 16.62 -15.65
C THR A 29 -1.41 17.04 -15.18
N GLY A 30 -0.38 16.75 -15.99
CA GLY A 30 0.98 17.23 -15.74
C GLY A 30 1.12 18.70 -16.09
N ASN A 31 1.38 19.56 -15.10
CA ASN A 31 1.48 21.01 -15.30
C ASN A 31 2.92 21.57 -15.16
N ALA A 32 3.87 20.75 -14.72
CA ALA A 32 5.28 21.12 -14.62
C ALA A 32 6.10 20.37 -15.68
N SER A 33 6.93 21.10 -16.44
CA SER A 33 7.90 20.49 -17.36
C SER A 33 9.05 19.88 -16.56
N LEU A 34 8.81 18.71 -15.97
CA LEU A 34 9.78 17.93 -15.22
C LEU A 34 10.69 17.13 -16.19
N SER A 35 11.21 17.79 -17.22
CA SER A 35 11.99 17.16 -18.29
C SER A 35 13.46 16.94 -17.92
N THR A 36 13.94 17.61 -16.87
CA THR A 36 15.31 17.52 -16.34
C THR A 36 15.31 17.05 -14.88
N ARG A 37 16.33 16.27 -14.49
CA ARG A 37 16.53 15.80 -13.10
C ARG A 37 17.11 16.93 -12.23
N ASN A 38 16.35 18.00 -12.04
CA ASN A 38 16.76 19.19 -11.28
C ASN A 38 15.69 19.63 -10.25
N PHE A 39 14.93 18.67 -9.70
CA PHE A 39 13.88 18.95 -8.73
C PHE A 39 13.79 17.89 -7.64
N GLU A 40 13.31 18.31 -6.48
CA GLU A 40 13.01 17.47 -5.32
C GLU A 40 11.51 17.56 -5.00
N ILE A 41 10.79 16.44 -4.90
CA ILE A 41 9.44 16.42 -4.32
C ILE A 41 9.57 16.56 -2.80
N LYS A 42 9.05 17.67 -2.27
CA LYS A 42 9.11 18.02 -0.84
C LYS A 42 7.99 17.39 -0.04
N THR A 43 6.77 17.38 -0.58
CA THR A 43 5.57 16.84 0.07
C THR A 43 4.43 16.71 -0.93
N ILE A 44 3.37 16.00 -0.55
CA ILE A 44 2.11 15.90 -1.30
C ILE A 44 1.05 16.70 -0.54
N VAL A 45 0.38 17.61 -1.23
CA VAL A 45 -0.61 18.51 -0.65
C VAL A 45 -1.99 18.28 -1.24
N MET A 46 -3.03 18.67 -0.50
CA MET A 46 -4.41 18.49 -0.90
C MET A 46 -5.24 19.74 -0.59
N GLY A 47 -6.14 20.09 -1.52
CA GLY A 47 -7.19 21.08 -1.31
C GLY A 47 -8.56 20.50 -1.65
N THR A 48 -9.60 20.91 -0.93
CA THR A 48 -10.94 20.35 -1.09
C THR A 48 -12.03 21.41 -1.18
N ALA A 49 -13.10 21.09 -1.90
CA ALA A 49 -14.32 21.89 -1.90
C ALA A 49 -15.54 20.99 -1.95
N LYS A 50 -16.55 21.33 -1.14
CA LYS A 50 -17.80 20.59 -1.04
C LYS A 50 -18.99 21.47 -1.42
N THR A 51 -19.93 20.90 -2.15
CA THR A 51 -21.27 21.44 -2.31
C THR A 51 -22.31 20.39 -1.93
N SER A 52 -23.46 20.85 -1.44
CA SER A 52 -24.62 20.01 -1.15
C SER A 52 -25.84 20.60 -1.83
N HIS A 53 -26.66 19.73 -2.40
CA HIS A 53 -27.95 20.04 -3.00
C HIS A 53 -29.02 19.28 -2.24
N VAL A 54 -30.11 19.94 -1.93
CA VAL A 54 -31.30 19.34 -1.30
C VAL A 54 -32.45 19.50 -2.29
N PHE A 55 -33.09 18.40 -2.69
CA PHE A 55 -34.06 18.39 -3.79
C PHE A 55 -33.51 18.95 -5.12
N GLY A 56 -32.21 18.80 -5.36
CA GLY A 56 -31.54 19.37 -6.54
C GLY A 56 -31.29 20.89 -6.46
N ILE A 57 -31.75 21.56 -5.40
CA ILE A 57 -31.53 22.98 -5.16
C ILE A 57 -30.31 23.15 -4.24
N GLY A 58 -29.33 23.94 -4.66
CA GLY A 58 -28.10 24.15 -3.90
C GLY A 58 -26.93 24.56 -4.79
N GLY A 59 -25.72 24.58 -4.22
CA GLY A 59 -24.48 24.78 -4.98
C GLY A 59 -24.20 26.17 -5.57
N LEU A 60 -25.15 27.10 -5.55
CA LEU A 60 -24.98 28.45 -6.10
C LEU A 60 -23.96 29.33 -5.34
N LYS A 61 -23.57 28.96 -4.12
CA LYS A 61 -22.58 29.72 -3.33
C LYS A 61 -21.15 29.59 -3.84
N LYS A 62 -20.85 28.62 -4.70
CA LYS A 62 -19.50 28.31 -5.17
C LYS A 62 -19.40 28.65 -6.65
N GLN A 63 -18.39 29.44 -7.04
CA GLN A 63 -18.18 29.84 -8.44
C GLN A 63 -17.89 28.62 -9.34
N ALA A 64 -16.98 27.76 -8.90
CA ALA A 64 -16.73 26.43 -9.47
C ALA A 64 -16.03 25.56 -8.42
N LEU A 65 -16.45 24.30 -8.25
CA LEU A 65 -15.90 23.42 -7.21
C LEU A 65 -14.38 23.22 -7.34
N VAL A 66 -13.88 23.01 -8.55
CA VAL A 66 -12.43 22.84 -8.80
C VAL A 66 -11.67 24.11 -8.45
N TYR A 67 -12.20 25.28 -8.81
CA TYR A 67 -11.58 26.56 -8.48
C TYR A 67 -11.50 26.78 -6.97
N GLU A 68 -12.54 26.37 -6.25
CA GLU A 68 -12.62 26.49 -4.80
C GLU A 68 -11.65 25.52 -4.10
N ALA A 69 -11.56 24.28 -4.59
CA ALA A 69 -10.56 23.31 -4.11
C ALA A 69 -9.13 23.76 -4.42
N LYS A 70 -8.91 24.44 -5.56
CA LYS A 70 -7.62 25.04 -5.92
C LYS A 70 -7.24 26.19 -4.99
N LYS A 71 -8.20 27.07 -4.65
CA LYS A 71 -7.97 28.13 -3.65
C LYS A 71 -7.67 27.56 -2.27
N ASP A 72 -8.37 26.49 -1.90
CA ASP A 72 -8.12 25.77 -0.65
C ASP A 72 -6.69 25.21 -0.61
N LEU A 73 -6.26 24.54 -1.68
CA LEU A 73 -4.89 24.07 -1.87
C LEU A 73 -3.88 25.21 -1.66
N TYR A 74 -4.06 26.34 -2.35
CA TYR A 74 -3.14 27.48 -2.28
C TYR A 74 -3.09 28.15 -0.89
N ARG A 75 -4.18 28.09 -0.14
CA ARG A 75 -4.24 28.60 1.24
C ARG A 75 -3.62 27.62 2.23
N SER A 76 -3.85 26.32 2.02
CA SER A 76 -3.33 25.26 2.87
C SER A 76 -1.80 25.13 2.77
N TYR A 77 -1.25 25.44 1.59
CA TYR A 77 0.17 25.34 1.33
C TYR A 77 0.64 26.49 0.41
N PRO A 78 0.99 27.66 0.97
CA PRO A 78 1.62 28.72 0.19
C PRO A 78 3.02 28.29 -0.23
N LEU A 79 3.31 28.34 -1.54
CA LEU A 79 4.61 27.97 -2.08
C LEU A 79 5.68 29.02 -1.76
N SER A 80 6.88 28.56 -1.46
CA SER A 80 8.08 29.42 -1.39
C SER A 80 8.68 29.66 -2.78
N GLU A 81 9.59 30.62 -2.90
CA GLU A 81 10.34 30.83 -4.15
C GLU A 81 11.08 29.56 -4.57
N GLY A 82 11.09 29.27 -5.87
CA GLY A 82 11.70 28.05 -6.41
C GLY A 82 10.83 26.79 -6.28
N GLN A 83 9.62 26.89 -5.71
CA GLN A 83 8.67 25.78 -5.62
C GLN A 83 7.54 25.87 -6.64
N ALA A 84 7.02 24.73 -7.05
CA ALA A 84 5.86 24.62 -7.94
C ALA A 84 4.96 23.45 -7.52
N PHE A 85 3.68 23.52 -7.90
CA PHE A 85 2.78 22.37 -7.86
C PHE A 85 2.94 21.57 -9.15
N ALA A 86 3.33 20.31 -9.03
CA ALA A 86 3.42 19.35 -10.13
C ALA A 86 2.40 18.21 -9.95
N ASN A 87 2.23 17.40 -11.00
CA ASN A 87 1.43 16.17 -10.94
C ASN A 87 0.03 16.37 -10.37
N ILE A 88 -0.63 17.44 -10.81
CA ILE A 88 -1.93 17.84 -10.25
C ILE A 88 -2.99 16.83 -10.71
N SER A 89 -3.70 16.24 -9.75
CA SER A 89 -4.91 15.45 -10.01
C SER A 89 -6.13 16.07 -9.36
N VAL A 90 -7.27 15.87 -10.02
CA VAL A 90 -8.57 16.36 -9.59
C VAL A 90 -9.52 15.17 -9.50
N ASP A 91 -10.03 14.95 -8.30
CA ASP A 91 -10.96 13.87 -7.98
C ASP A 91 -12.32 14.41 -7.58
N PHE A 92 -13.38 13.80 -8.10
CA PHE A 92 -14.74 14.07 -7.72
C PHE A 92 -15.35 12.87 -7.02
N LYS A 93 -15.90 13.11 -5.84
CA LYS A 93 -16.77 12.17 -5.13
C LYS A 93 -18.18 12.73 -5.09
N ARG A 94 -19.13 12.05 -5.72
CA ARG A 94 -20.56 12.34 -5.60
C ARG A 94 -21.20 11.31 -4.69
N SER A 95 -21.94 11.77 -3.68
CA SER A 95 -22.63 10.91 -2.72
C SER A 95 -24.12 11.27 -2.72
N TYR A 96 -24.95 10.26 -2.89
CA TYR A 96 -26.40 10.41 -2.95
C TYR A 96 -27.02 9.77 -1.72
N PHE A 97 -27.78 10.56 -0.96
CA PHE A 97 -28.58 10.07 0.15
C PHE A 97 -29.99 10.69 0.06
N PHE A 98 -30.93 9.90 -0.44
CA PHE A 98 -32.31 10.29 -0.65
C PHE A 98 -32.42 11.62 -1.44
N ILE A 99 -32.87 12.71 -0.80
CA ILE A 99 -33.02 14.04 -1.40
C ILE A 99 -31.75 14.89 -1.36
N VAL A 100 -30.70 14.42 -0.68
CA VAL A 100 -29.44 15.15 -0.50
C VAL A 100 -28.39 14.57 -1.44
N ASN A 101 -27.85 15.43 -2.29
CA ASN A 101 -26.70 15.12 -3.13
C ASN A 101 -25.51 15.97 -2.69
N THR A 102 -24.41 15.32 -2.33
CA THR A 102 -23.15 15.97 -2.02
C THR A 102 -22.13 15.71 -3.12
N THR A 103 -21.47 16.77 -3.60
CA THR A 103 -20.29 16.65 -4.46
C THR A 103 -19.09 17.24 -3.74
N VAL A 104 -18.03 16.44 -3.62
CA VAL A 104 -16.71 16.86 -3.13
C VAL A 104 -15.75 16.84 -4.31
N ALA A 105 -15.06 17.95 -4.53
CA ALA A 105 -13.91 18.04 -5.41
C ALA A 105 -12.65 18.08 -4.54
N THR A 106 -11.69 17.22 -4.85
CA THR A 106 -10.39 17.12 -4.20
C THR A 106 -9.32 17.37 -5.25
N ILE A 107 -8.36 18.23 -4.95
CA ILE A 107 -7.18 18.44 -5.78
C ILE A 107 -5.97 17.98 -4.98
N THR A 108 -5.16 17.11 -5.55
CA THR A 108 -3.85 16.74 -5.00
C THR A 108 -2.74 17.19 -5.92
N ALA A 109 -1.61 17.56 -5.33
CA ALA A 109 -0.43 18.01 -6.07
C ALA A 109 0.85 17.66 -5.32
N ASP A 110 1.92 17.40 -6.08
CA ASP A 110 3.27 17.30 -5.55
C ASP A 110 3.86 18.70 -5.43
N VAL A 111 4.41 19.03 -4.26
CA VAL A 111 5.24 20.23 -4.11
C VAL A 111 6.63 19.88 -4.58
N VAL A 112 7.04 20.41 -5.73
CA VAL A 112 8.40 20.27 -6.26
C VAL A 112 9.20 21.52 -5.95
N GLU A 113 10.47 21.35 -5.62
CA GLU A 113 11.44 22.43 -5.42
C GLU A 113 12.61 22.23 -6.37
N PHE A 114 12.89 23.22 -7.22
CA PHE A 114 13.97 23.13 -8.19
C PHE A 114 15.32 23.41 -7.51
N LYS A 115 16.29 22.52 -7.69
CA LYS A 115 17.65 22.63 -7.14
C LYS A 115 18.70 22.18 -8.15
N GLU A 116 19.91 22.70 -8.00
CA GLU A 116 21.08 22.21 -8.73
C GLU A 116 21.88 21.27 -7.80
N GLY A 117 22.13 20.02 -8.21
CA GLY A 117 22.85 19.03 -7.38
C GLY A 117 22.67 17.56 -7.78
N SER A 118 23.40 16.64 -7.13
CA SER A 118 23.27 15.17 -7.32
C SER A 118 22.11 14.61 -6.50
N TYR A 119 21.35 13.68 -7.08
CA TYR A 119 20.10 13.15 -6.55
C TYR A 119 20.16 11.64 -6.32
N ASP A 120 20.96 11.20 -5.35
CA ASP A 120 21.12 9.78 -5.01
C ASP A 120 20.26 9.34 -3.80
N ASN A 121 19.42 10.22 -3.25
CA ASN A 121 18.59 9.98 -2.07
C ASN A 121 17.08 9.94 -2.38
N ILE A 122 16.32 9.20 -1.57
CA ILE A 122 14.85 9.18 -1.62
C ILE A 122 14.30 10.60 -1.39
N GLN A 123 13.41 11.07 -2.27
CA GLN A 123 12.86 12.41 -2.18
C GLN A 123 12.04 12.59 -0.89
N THR A 124 12.21 13.72 -0.22
CA THR A 124 11.67 14.00 1.11
C THR A 124 10.15 13.83 1.20
N GLY A 125 9.41 14.15 0.13
CA GLY A 125 7.95 14.00 0.10
C GLY A 125 7.45 12.57 0.22
N PHE A 126 8.27 11.58 -0.12
CA PHE A 126 7.95 10.17 0.09
C PHE A 126 8.44 9.64 1.44
N GLN A 127 9.38 10.33 2.10
CA GLN A 127 9.84 9.94 3.44
C GLN A 127 8.70 10.03 4.46
N GLN A 128 7.82 11.03 4.36
CA GLN A 128 6.64 11.16 5.25
C GLN A 128 5.61 10.01 5.08
N LEU A 129 5.47 9.46 3.88
CA LEU A 129 4.61 8.28 3.64
C LEU A 129 5.23 6.99 4.19
N ILE A 130 6.56 6.92 4.25
CA ILE A 130 7.30 5.83 4.87
C ILE A 130 7.22 5.95 6.40
N GLU A 131 7.36 7.17 6.94
CA GLU A 131 7.38 7.46 8.38
C GLU A 131 6.00 7.33 9.03
N TYR A 132 4.91 7.68 8.34
CA TYR A 132 3.54 7.44 8.83
C TYR A 132 3.21 5.95 9.04
N LYS A 133 3.99 5.03 8.44
CA LYS A 133 3.90 3.57 8.68
C LYS A 133 4.83 3.07 9.78
N SER A 134 5.67 3.93 10.35
CA SER A 134 6.73 3.59 11.28
C SER A 134 6.45 4.19 12.67
N ASP A 135 5.43 3.69 13.35
CA ASP A 135 5.35 3.82 14.81
C ASP A 135 6.34 2.79 15.41
N SER A 136 7.62 3.14 15.36
CA SER A 136 8.78 2.24 15.48
C SER A 136 9.32 2.10 16.90
N THR A 137 8.55 2.45 17.93
CA THR A 137 9.04 2.36 19.31
C THR A 137 8.90 0.97 19.95
N ALA A 138 8.39 -0.06 19.23
CA ALA A 138 8.17 -1.41 19.79
C ALA A 138 8.74 -2.60 18.98
N TYR A 139 9.45 -2.40 17.86
CA TYR A 139 9.60 -3.46 16.83
C TYR A 139 11.03 -3.83 16.42
N SER A 140 11.92 -4.12 17.38
CA SER A 140 13.23 -4.74 17.09
C SER A 140 13.16 -6.23 16.72
N SER A 141 11.97 -6.85 16.70
CA SER A 141 11.79 -8.30 16.52
C SER A 141 11.09 -8.72 15.22
N ARG A 142 10.75 -7.78 14.32
CA ARG A 142 10.07 -8.13 13.06
C ARG A 142 11.04 -8.77 12.05
N PRO A 143 10.69 -9.92 11.44
CA PRO A 143 11.57 -10.65 10.53
C PRO A 143 11.68 -10.03 9.14
N PHE A 144 10.77 -9.11 8.77
CA PHE A 144 10.73 -8.48 7.46
C PHE A 144 10.59 -6.96 7.54
N LYS A 145 11.06 -6.26 6.50
CA LYS A 145 11.04 -4.80 6.38
C LYS A 145 10.25 -4.36 5.15
N THR A 146 9.66 -3.16 5.20
CA THR A 146 9.09 -2.50 4.02
C THR A 146 10.15 -2.36 2.93
N ASP A 147 9.74 -2.54 1.66
CA ASP A 147 10.57 -2.54 0.45
C ASP A 147 11.58 -3.70 0.32
N GLN A 148 11.64 -4.58 1.31
CA GLN A 148 12.45 -5.78 1.23
C GLN A 148 11.92 -6.72 0.14
N VAL A 149 12.84 -7.31 -0.64
CA VAL A 149 12.53 -8.39 -1.57
C VAL A 149 12.64 -9.72 -0.83
N VAL A 150 11.52 -10.40 -0.72
CA VAL A 150 11.40 -11.75 -0.14
C VAL A 150 10.83 -12.68 -1.21
N ALA A 151 10.59 -13.94 -0.87
CA ALA A 151 9.97 -14.89 -1.78
C ALA A 151 8.80 -15.65 -1.14
N LEU A 152 7.85 -15.99 -2.00
CA LEU A 152 6.85 -17.02 -1.76
C LEU A 152 7.37 -18.36 -2.24
N PHE A 153 6.91 -19.44 -1.62
CA PHE A 153 7.20 -20.80 -2.10
C PHE A 153 5.92 -21.48 -2.55
N GLU A 154 5.68 -21.47 -3.86
CA GLU A 154 4.49 -22.05 -4.48
C GLU A 154 4.92 -23.02 -5.59
N HIS A 155 4.23 -24.16 -5.69
CA HIS A 155 4.50 -25.15 -6.74
C HIS A 155 5.99 -25.53 -6.87
N ASN A 156 6.68 -25.65 -5.73
CA ASN A 156 8.13 -25.91 -5.61
C ASN A 156 9.05 -24.84 -6.22
N THR A 157 8.55 -23.63 -6.44
CA THR A 157 9.28 -22.49 -7.01
C THR A 157 9.29 -21.32 -6.02
N LEU A 158 10.43 -20.60 -5.97
CA LEU A 158 10.54 -19.34 -5.24
C LEU A 158 10.08 -18.20 -6.15
N ILE A 159 9.04 -17.48 -5.74
CA ILE A 159 8.49 -16.34 -6.47
C ILE A 159 8.90 -15.08 -5.71
N PRO A 160 9.79 -14.23 -6.26
CA PRO A 160 10.21 -13.01 -5.59
C PRO A 160 9.05 -12.03 -5.51
N VAL A 161 8.85 -11.43 -4.34
CA VAL A 161 7.83 -10.44 -4.07
C VAL A 161 8.43 -9.28 -3.27
N ARG A 162 7.91 -8.07 -3.51
CA ARG A 162 8.34 -6.87 -2.80
C ARG A 162 7.32 -6.51 -1.73
N ILE A 163 7.79 -6.33 -0.50
CA ILE A 163 6.95 -5.92 0.62
C ILE A 163 6.60 -4.44 0.45
N VAL A 164 5.32 -4.12 0.35
CA VAL A 164 4.81 -2.75 0.10
C VAL A 164 4.45 -2.06 1.41
N ALA A 165 3.98 -2.84 2.38
CA ALA A 165 3.51 -2.32 3.65
C ALA A 165 3.61 -3.39 4.73
N ASP A 166 3.98 -2.92 5.91
CA ASP A 166 3.99 -3.71 7.13
C ASP A 166 2.90 -3.18 8.06
N ILE A 167 1.63 -3.56 7.88
CA ILE A 167 0.57 -2.96 8.70
C ILE A 167 -0.62 -3.87 8.97
N ASN A 168 -0.92 -3.97 10.27
CA ASN A 168 -2.22 -3.78 10.92
C ASN A 168 -2.54 -4.92 11.90
N THR A 169 -2.31 -4.66 13.19
CA THR A 169 -2.71 -5.50 14.33
C THR A 169 -4.23 -5.43 14.56
N LYS A 170 -5.05 -5.68 13.53
CA LYS A 170 -6.44 -6.05 13.81
C LYS A 170 -6.43 -7.52 14.25
N LYS A 171 -6.45 -7.73 15.57
CA LYS A 171 -6.43 -9.03 16.28
C LYS A 171 -5.05 -9.69 16.43
N ASP A 172 -3.98 -8.90 16.66
CA ASP A 172 -2.63 -9.42 16.92
C ASP A 172 -2.03 -10.33 15.83
N GLN A 173 -2.57 -10.28 14.60
CA GLN A 173 -2.03 -11.04 13.48
C GLN A 173 -1.10 -10.15 12.66
N TYR A 174 0.17 -10.51 12.61
CA TYR A 174 1.17 -9.90 11.74
C TYR A 174 0.87 -10.32 10.29
N ILE A 175 0.56 -9.36 9.42
CA ILE A 175 0.21 -9.58 8.01
C ILE A 175 1.08 -8.65 7.17
N VAL A 176 1.60 -9.19 6.07
CA VAL A 176 2.48 -8.48 5.13
C VAL A 176 1.73 -8.25 3.82
N GLU A 177 1.82 -7.05 3.26
CA GLU A 177 1.27 -6.75 1.94
C GLU A 177 2.36 -6.76 0.86
N TYR A 178 2.08 -7.40 -0.28
CA TYR A 178 3.00 -7.48 -1.42
C TYR A 178 2.28 -7.27 -2.76
N VAL A 179 3.03 -6.87 -3.79
CA VAL A 179 2.52 -6.80 -5.17
C VAL A 179 2.66 -8.17 -5.83
N ASP A 180 1.57 -8.76 -6.28
CA ASP A 180 1.59 -10.00 -7.05
C ASP A 180 2.26 -9.76 -8.42
N PRO A 181 3.34 -10.47 -8.76
CA PRO A 181 4.07 -10.25 -10.00
C PRO A 181 3.27 -10.64 -11.25
N SER A 182 2.21 -11.45 -11.13
CA SER A 182 1.40 -11.90 -12.26
C SER A 182 0.41 -10.86 -12.77
N ASN A 183 -0.11 -10.01 -11.88
CA ASN A 183 -1.22 -9.11 -12.19
C ASN A 183 -1.10 -7.71 -11.55
N GLY A 184 -0.05 -7.45 -10.77
CA GLY A 184 0.19 -6.16 -10.11
C GLY A 184 -0.75 -5.85 -8.95
N THR A 185 -1.59 -6.79 -8.51
CA THR A 185 -2.54 -6.56 -7.41
C THR A 185 -1.86 -6.65 -6.05
N LEU A 186 -2.33 -5.83 -5.11
CA LEU A 186 -1.88 -5.90 -3.72
C LEU A 186 -2.54 -7.10 -3.03
N LYS A 187 -1.73 -7.95 -2.41
CA LYS A 187 -2.18 -9.13 -1.65
C LYS A 187 -1.63 -9.11 -0.25
N SER A 188 -2.39 -9.68 0.68
CA SER A 188 -2.01 -9.85 2.09
C SER A 188 -1.61 -11.29 2.35
N ILE A 189 -0.53 -11.50 3.08
CA ILE A 189 -0.02 -12.84 3.42
C ILE A 189 0.53 -12.91 4.83
N LYS A 190 0.55 -14.11 5.40
CA LYS A 190 1.19 -14.35 6.68
C LYS A 190 2.73 -14.40 6.55
N PRO A 191 3.46 -13.85 7.52
CA PRO A 191 4.92 -13.83 7.56
C PRO A 191 5.60 -15.21 7.51
N ASP A 192 4.97 -16.25 8.06
CA ASP A 192 5.47 -17.63 8.04
C ASP A 192 5.44 -18.29 6.65
N GLU A 193 4.81 -17.63 5.69
CA GLU A 193 4.77 -18.00 4.29
C GLU A 193 5.83 -17.27 3.45
N LEU A 194 6.54 -16.30 4.03
CA LEU A 194 7.59 -15.53 3.38
C LEU A 194 8.98 -16.07 3.71
N PHE A 195 9.89 -15.93 2.74
CA PHE A 195 11.27 -16.40 2.85
C PHE A 195 12.25 -15.33 2.40
N ILE A 196 13.29 -15.10 3.20
CA ILE A 196 14.44 -14.28 2.84
C ILE A 196 15.29 -15.07 1.84
N ILE A 197 15.62 -14.43 0.71
CA ILE A 197 16.39 -15.00 -0.41
C ILE A 197 17.76 -14.34 -0.61
N SER A 198 18.17 -13.46 0.30
CA SER A 198 19.47 -12.78 0.27
C SER A 198 20.16 -12.81 1.64
N ASN A 199 21.45 -13.16 1.68
CA ASN A 199 22.23 -13.23 2.93
C ASN A 199 22.43 -11.86 3.59
N ASN A 200 22.42 -10.79 2.78
CA ASN A 200 22.57 -9.41 3.23
C ASN A 200 21.32 -8.92 3.99
N GLU A 201 20.21 -9.60 3.81
CA GLU A 201 18.90 -9.29 4.39
C GLU A 201 18.56 -10.18 5.60
N LEU A 202 19.41 -11.17 5.89
CA LEU A 202 19.27 -12.10 7.00
C LEU A 202 19.71 -11.44 8.31
N SER A 203 18.80 -11.35 9.28
CA SER A 203 19.13 -10.99 10.65
C SER A 203 20.00 -12.08 11.31
N ASP A 204 20.90 -11.69 12.22
CA ASP A 204 21.72 -12.61 13.03
C ASP A 204 20.89 -13.61 13.85
N ASN A 205 19.60 -13.34 14.05
CA ASN A 205 18.68 -14.19 14.79
C ASN A 205 18.32 -15.50 14.07
N PHE A 206 18.62 -15.62 12.77
CA PHE A 206 18.33 -16.85 12.03
C PHE A 206 19.43 -17.89 12.24
N LYS A 207 19.03 -19.07 12.73
CA LYS A 207 19.94 -20.22 12.92
C LYS A 207 20.66 -20.62 11.63
N PHE A 208 20.03 -20.46 10.47
CA PHE A 208 20.53 -20.88 9.17
C PHE A 208 20.73 -19.69 8.23
N LYS A 209 21.72 -19.78 7.35
CA LYS A 209 22.00 -18.84 6.28
C LYS A 209 21.75 -19.50 4.92
N ILE A 210 21.56 -18.67 3.89
CA ILE A 210 21.43 -19.16 2.53
C ILE A 210 22.79 -19.68 2.07
N GLY A 211 22.77 -20.87 1.48
CA GLY A 211 23.97 -21.62 1.12
C GLY A 211 24.43 -22.62 2.18
N ASP A 212 23.87 -22.60 3.40
CA ASP A 212 24.21 -23.60 4.41
C ASP A 212 23.85 -25.01 3.91
N GLU A 213 24.75 -25.96 4.14
CA GLU A 213 24.47 -27.38 3.97
C GLU A 213 23.77 -27.92 5.21
N VAL A 214 22.63 -28.57 4.98
CA VAL A 214 21.79 -29.14 6.03
C VAL A 214 21.46 -30.59 5.72
N LYS A 215 21.32 -31.38 6.79
CA LYS A 215 20.84 -32.75 6.70
C LYS A 215 19.38 -32.79 7.12
N ALA A 216 18.52 -33.19 6.19
CA ALA A 216 17.13 -33.49 6.48
C ALA A 216 16.99 -34.99 6.79
N SER A 217 16.29 -35.33 7.87
CA SER A 217 16.14 -36.72 8.35
C SER A 217 15.63 -37.71 7.28
N THR A 218 14.91 -37.23 6.27
CA THR A 218 14.24 -38.07 5.26
C THR A 218 14.82 -37.96 3.84
N SER A 219 15.74 -37.03 3.58
CA SER A 219 16.10 -36.62 2.20
C SER A 219 17.60 -36.41 1.99
N GLY A 220 18.42 -36.70 2.99
CA GLY A 220 19.88 -36.60 2.90
C GLY A 220 20.37 -35.16 2.89
N TYR A 221 21.47 -34.91 2.18
CA TYR A 221 22.12 -33.61 2.08
C TYR A 221 21.29 -32.64 1.23
N SER A 222 21.14 -31.40 1.69
CA SER A 222 20.43 -30.34 0.98
C SER A 222 21.07 -28.99 1.25
N ILE A 223 20.88 -28.03 0.33
CA ILE A 223 21.36 -26.66 0.47
C ILE A 223 20.19 -25.75 0.79
N VAL A 224 20.37 -24.83 1.73
CA VAL A 224 19.38 -23.78 2.05
C VAL A 224 19.34 -22.76 0.92
N LEU A 225 18.18 -22.62 0.27
CA LEU A 225 17.91 -21.62 -0.76
C LEU A 225 17.25 -20.36 -0.22
N ALA A 226 16.41 -20.50 0.80
CA ALA A 226 15.71 -19.39 1.41
C ALA A 226 15.35 -19.69 2.88
N VAL A 227 15.27 -18.65 3.70
CA VAL A 227 15.07 -18.76 5.14
C VAL A 227 13.81 -18.01 5.55
N GLY A 228 12.86 -18.72 6.14
CA GLY A 228 11.67 -18.14 6.78
C GLY A 228 11.75 -18.28 8.30
N ILE A 229 10.71 -17.78 9.00
CA ILE A 229 10.66 -17.76 10.47
C ILE A 229 10.75 -19.18 11.05
N GLU A 230 9.88 -20.08 10.60
CA GLU A 230 9.82 -21.47 11.08
C GLU A 230 10.33 -22.49 10.06
N TYR A 231 10.49 -22.08 8.79
CA TYR A 231 10.72 -22.99 7.68
C TYR A 231 11.94 -22.55 6.85
N LEU A 232 12.60 -23.53 6.25
CA LEU A 232 13.63 -23.35 5.24
C LEU A 232 13.09 -23.85 3.90
N ILE A 233 13.47 -23.18 2.82
CA ILE A 233 13.39 -23.77 1.48
C ILE A 233 14.74 -24.38 1.19
N ILE A 234 14.76 -25.70 0.98
CA ILE A 234 15.98 -26.45 0.76
C ILE A 234 15.93 -27.20 -0.57
N LYS A 235 17.09 -27.31 -1.21
CA LYS A 235 17.25 -28.04 -2.47
C LYS A 235 18.11 -29.28 -2.25
N SER A 236 17.51 -30.43 -2.50
CA SER A 236 18.21 -31.70 -2.67
C SER A 236 18.60 -31.91 -4.13
N LYS A 237 19.31 -33.00 -4.43
CA LYS A 237 19.68 -33.36 -5.81
C LYS A 237 18.50 -33.41 -6.79
N PHE A 238 17.30 -33.76 -6.31
CA PHE A 238 16.16 -34.05 -7.18
C PHE A 238 14.99 -33.09 -7.01
N LYS A 239 14.89 -32.39 -5.88
CA LYS A 239 13.73 -31.56 -5.57
C LYS A 239 14.04 -30.42 -4.61
N THR A 240 13.27 -29.35 -4.74
CA THR A 240 13.15 -28.26 -3.78
C THR A 240 11.92 -28.50 -2.92
N TYR A 241 12.00 -28.28 -1.61
CA TYR A 241 10.87 -28.46 -0.70
C TYR A 241 10.99 -27.55 0.53
N LYS A 242 9.84 -27.25 1.14
CA LYS A 242 9.71 -26.51 2.40
C LYS A 242 9.90 -27.49 3.56
N ALA A 243 10.72 -27.12 4.54
CA ALA A 243 10.98 -27.98 5.71
C ALA A 243 11.11 -27.15 6.99
N LYS A 244 10.64 -27.68 8.12
CA LYS A 244 10.72 -26.97 9.41
C LYS A 244 12.18 -26.87 9.89
N SER A 245 12.60 -25.67 10.26
CA SER A 245 13.98 -25.37 10.68
C SER A 245 14.39 -26.14 11.95
N ALA A 246 13.43 -26.40 12.85
CA ALA A 246 13.65 -27.15 14.10
C ALA A 246 14.11 -28.60 13.88
N PHE A 247 13.79 -29.21 12.73
CA PHE A 247 14.19 -30.58 12.39
C PHE A 247 15.47 -30.65 11.55
N MET A 248 16.19 -29.53 11.41
CA MET A 248 17.41 -29.45 10.63
C MET A 248 18.64 -29.30 11.53
N SER A 249 19.70 -30.00 11.14
CA SER A 249 21.05 -29.82 11.68
C SER A 249 21.96 -29.26 10.60
N LYS A 250 22.71 -28.20 10.93
CA LYS A 250 23.84 -27.79 10.09
C LYS A 250 24.86 -28.91 10.07
N ILE A 251 25.41 -29.17 8.90
CA ILE A 251 26.62 -29.96 8.78
C ILE A 251 27.74 -28.92 8.87
N SER A 252 28.50 -28.89 9.97
CA SER A 252 29.58 -27.93 10.08
C SER A 252 30.61 -28.20 8.99
N GLN A 253 31.10 -27.13 8.35
CA GLN A 253 32.42 -27.17 7.73
C GLN A 253 33.49 -27.15 8.84
#